data_AF-A0A2V8NDT0-F1
#
_entry.id   AF-A0A2V8NDT0-F1
#
_cell.length_a   1.000
_cell.length_b   1.000
_cell.length_c   1.000
_cell.angle_alpha   90.00
_cell.angle_beta   90.00
_cell.angle_gamma   90.00
#
_symmetry.space_group_name_H-M   'P 1'
#
loop_
_entity.id
_entity.type
_entity.pdbx_description
1 polymer ?
#
loop_
_entity_poly.entity_id
_entity_poly.type
_entity_poly.pdbx_seq_one_letter_code
_entity_poly.pdbx_strand_id
1 'polypeptide(L)'
;MTKGLSVSAALKDAGCVRTVWESIPSFKMGNVSLNDFITAYDATDAAEKEYAKKDVELTGVKDSRDDNARHLNDLVTRFRSGMRSVYGPDSAQYGQAGGTRARDRKPPRPRAKAATG
;
A
#
# COMPACT_ATOMS: atom_id res chain seq x y z
N MET A 1 -7.33 -15.96 -8.16
CA MET A 1 -6.23 -16.03 -7.18
C MET A 1 -6.07 -17.48 -6.78
N THR A 2 -5.07 -18.18 -7.31
CA THR A 2 -4.67 -19.51 -6.85
C THR A 2 -4.42 -19.38 -5.35
N LYS A 3 -5.03 -20.25 -4.54
CA LYS A 3 -4.88 -20.22 -3.08
C LYS A 3 -3.42 -20.57 -2.77
N GLY A 4 -2.57 -19.55 -2.71
CA GLY A 4 -1.15 -19.69 -2.44
C GLY A 4 -0.97 -20.38 -1.09
N LEU A 5 0.04 -21.24 -1.01
CA LEU A 5 0.39 -21.92 0.23
C LEU A 5 0.61 -20.86 1.33
N SER A 6 -0.09 -20.99 2.46
CA SER A 6 0.11 -20.08 3.59
C SER A 6 1.44 -20.41 4.26
N VAL A 7 2.38 -19.45 4.28
CA VAL A 7 3.72 -19.65 4.89
C VAL A 7 3.60 -20.01 6.37
N SER A 8 2.68 -19.36 7.10
CA SER A 8 2.44 -19.66 8.51
C SER A 8 1.87 -21.06 8.74
N ALA A 9 0.97 -21.54 7.87
CA ALA A 9 0.47 -22.91 7.92
C ALA A 9 1.60 -23.92 7.63
N ALA A 10 2.42 -23.63 6.62
CA ALA A 10 3.55 -24.48 6.24
C ALA A 10 4.60 -24.59 7.35
N LEU A 11 4.96 -23.47 8.00
CA LEU A 11 5.88 -23.46 9.14
C LEU A 11 5.29 -24.22 10.34
N LYS A 12 3.99 -24.09 10.59
CA LYS A 12 3.34 -24.85 11.68
C LYS A 12 3.41 -26.36 11.43
N ASP A 13 3.04 -26.80 10.24
CA ASP A 13 3.06 -28.21 9.87
C ASP A 13 4.50 -28.75 9.87
N ALA A 14 5.45 -27.97 9.33
CA ALA A 14 6.86 -28.32 9.32
C ALA A 14 7.47 -28.40 10.73
N GLY A 15 7.00 -27.57 11.67
CA GLY A 15 7.39 -27.67 13.08
C GLY A 15 6.97 -29.00 13.71
N CYS A 16 5.74 -29.46 13.44
CA CYS A 16 5.28 -30.78 13.89
C CYS A 16 6.13 -31.91 13.30
N VAL A 17 6.43 -31.85 12.00
CA VAL A 17 7.28 -32.83 11.32
C VAL A 17 8.70 -32.82 11.90
N ARG A 18 9.28 -31.64 12.16
CA ARG A 18 10.59 -31.48 12.78
C ARG A 18 10.66 -32.21 14.11
N THR A 19 9.70 -31.98 15.00
CA THR A 19 9.66 -32.62 16.33
C THR A 19 9.62 -34.14 16.24
N VAL A 20 8.80 -34.69 15.33
CA VAL A 20 8.72 -36.15 15.13
C VAL A 20 10.03 -36.68 14.56
N TRP A 21 10.60 -36.02 13.55
CA TRP A 21 11.81 -36.50 12.87
C TRP A 21 13.07 -36.37 13.75
N GLU A 22 13.15 -35.36 14.62
CA GLU A 22 14.18 -35.25 15.66
C GLU A 22 14.17 -36.45 16.64
N SER A 23 13.00 -37.07 16.87
CA SER A 23 12.89 -38.28 17.69
C SER A 23 13.33 -39.57 16.96
N ILE A 24 13.49 -39.52 15.63
CA ILE A 24 13.88 -40.66 14.78
C ILE A 24 15.01 -40.23 13.83
N PRO A 25 16.20 -39.86 14.33
CA PRO A 25 17.25 -39.23 13.53
C PRO A 25 17.86 -40.14 12.46
N SER A 26 17.68 -41.46 12.56
CA SER A 26 18.11 -42.44 11.54
C SER A 26 17.15 -42.52 10.34
N PHE A 27 15.93 -41.99 10.45
CA PHE A 27 14.96 -41.96 9.37
C PHE A 27 15.43 -41.00 8.26
N LYS A 28 15.33 -41.46 7.01
CA LYS A 28 15.60 -40.65 5.82
C LYS A 28 14.47 -40.82 4.82
N MET A 29 14.08 -39.73 4.17
CA MET A 29 13.09 -39.75 3.11
C MET A 29 13.80 -39.68 1.76
N GLY A 30 14.17 -40.85 1.22
CA GLY A 30 15.06 -40.93 0.07
C GLY A 30 16.42 -40.29 0.37
N ASN A 31 16.78 -39.26 -0.41
CA ASN A 31 18.02 -38.51 -0.20
C ASN A 31 17.88 -37.33 0.76
N VAL A 32 16.69 -37.05 1.28
CA VAL A 32 16.47 -35.94 2.22
C VAL A 32 16.72 -36.40 3.65
N SER A 33 17.67 -35.75 4.31
CA SER A 33 17.99 -35.94 5.72
C SER A 33 17.23 -34.96 6.63
N LEU A 34 17.21 -35.25 7.93
CA LEU A 34 16.71 -34.33 8.94
C LEU A 34 17.41 -32.96 8.87
N ASN A 35 18.72 -32.93 8.59
CA ASN A 35 19.48 -31.68 8.47
C ASN A 35 19.03 -30.84 7.27
N ASP A 36 18.73 -31.47 6.14
CA ASP A 36 18.21 -30.77 4.96
C ASP A 36 16.86 -30.13 5.27
N PHE A 37 16.00 -30.88 5.99
CA PHE A 37 14.69 -30.39 6.41
C PHE A 37 14.80 -29.23 7.41
N ILE A 38 15.65 -29.35 8.44
CA ILE A 38 15.89 -28.26 9.42
C ILE A 38 16.42 -27.01 8.72
N THR A 39 17.36 -27.17 7.79
CA THR A 39 17.91 -26.05 7.02
C THR A 39 16.82 -25.33 6.22
N ALA A 40 15.93 -26.08 5.57
CA ALA A 40 14.81 -25.50 4.83
C ALA A 40 13.79 -24.81 5.76
N TYR A 41 13.49 -25.42 6.92
CA TYR A 41 12.62 -24.83 7.93
C TYR A 41 13.19 -23.51 8.45
N ASP A 42 14.44 -23.51 8.92
CA ASP A 42 15.07 -22.34 9.53
C ASP A 42 15.23 -21.21 8.50
N ALA A 43 15.57 -21.53 7.24
CA ALA A 43 15.62 -20.55 6.15
C ALA A 43 14.25 -19.91 5.86
N THR A 44 13.18 -20.71 5.89
CA THR A 44 11.81 -20.22 5.65
C THR A 44 11.33 -19.35 6.81
N ASP A 45 11.57 -19.78 8.06
CA ASP A 45 11.23 -19.01 9.26
C ASP A 45 11.99 -17.68 9.33
N ALA A 46 13.28 -17.68 8.97
CA ALA A 46 14.08 -16.46 8.87
C ALA A 46 13.53 -15.50 7.82
N ALA A 47 13.18 -16.00 6.62
CA ALA A 47 12.62 -15.19 5.55
C ALA A 47 11.26 -14.59 5.93
N GLU A 48 10.38 -15.35 6.57
CA GLU A 48 9.08 -14.86 7.05
C GLU A 48 9.24 -13.76 8.10
N LYS A 49 10.19 -13.91 9.04
CA LYS A 49 10.52 -12.88 10.03
C LYS A 49 11.08 -11.61 9.39
N GLU A 50 11.90 -11.74 8.35
CA GLU A 50 12.41 -10.59 7.60
C GLU A 50 11.30 -9.89 6.81
N TYR A 51 10.41 -10.67 6.18
CA TYR A 51 9.24 -10.13 5.50
C TYR A 51 8.35 -9.34 6.45
N ALA A 52 8.00 -9.90 7.61
CA ALA A 52 7.17 -9.23 8.61
C ALA A 52 7.78 -7.89 9.08
N LYS A 53 9.12 -7.82 9.24
CA LYS A 53 9.81 -6.55 9.54
C LYS A 53 9.66 -5.54 8.41
N LYS A 54 9.94 -5.96 7.17
CA LYS A 54 9.82 -5.09 5.99
C LYS A 54 8.39 -4.62 5.73
N ASP A 55 7.39 -5.43 6.06
CA ASP A 55 5.99 -5.05 5.90
C ASP A 55 5.60 -3.92 6.86
N VAL A 56 6.10 -3.95 8.10
CA VAL A 56 5.95 -2.85 9.06
C VAL A 56 6.66 -1.59 8.57
N GLU A 57 7.90 -1.70 8.10
CA GLU A 57 8.65 -0.58 7.52
C GLU A 57 7.92 0.02 6.31
N LEU A 58 7.41 -0.84 5.41
CA LEU A 58 6.65 -0.43 4.24
C LEU A 58 5.36 0.28 4.63
N THR A 59 4.69 -0.16 5.70
CA THR A 59 3.50 0.51 6.25
C THR A 59 3.86 1.91 6.70
N GLY A 60 4.93 2.07 7.49
CA GLY A 60 5.40 3.41 7.91
C GLY A 60 5.76 4.33 6.75
N VAL A 61 6.41 3.79 5.71
CA VAL A 61 6.74 4.55 4.49
C VAL A 61 5.47 4.96 3.72
N LYS A 62 4.48 4.07 3.62
CA LYS A 62 3.19 4.38 2.98
C LYS A 62 2.46 5.50 3.70
N ASP A 63 2.37 5.42 5.02
CA ASP A 63 1.68 6.44 5.84
C ASP A 63 2.34 7.81 5.66
N SER A 64 3.68 7.87 5.78
CA SER A 64 4.45 9.10 5.57
C SER A 64 4.26 9.67 4.16
N ARG A 65 4.30 8.82 3.13
CA ARG A 65 4.06 9.24 1.74
C ARG A 65 2.66 9.84 1.58
N ASP A 66 1.64 9.19 2.12
CA ASP A 66 0.25 9.60 1.96
C ASP A 66 -0.03 10.90 2.74
N ASP A 67 0.55 11.08 3.93
CA ASP A 67 0.48 12.34 4.68
C ASP A 67 1.19 13.48 3.95
N ASN A 68 2.38 13.24 3.42
CA ASN A 68 3.10 14.23 2.61
C ASN A 68 2.31 14.63 1.35
N ALA A 69 1.65 13.66 0.69
CA ALA A 69 0.81 13.93 -0.47
C ALA A 69 -0.42 14.77 -0.12
N ARG A 70 -1.08 14.49 1.01
CA ARG A 70 -2.21 15.31 1.51
C ARG A 70 -1.75 16.73 1.80
N HIS A 71 -0.64 16.89 2.53
CA HIS A 71 -0.09 18.20 2.86
C HIS A 71 0.27 19.01 1.61
N LEU A 72 0.93 18.36 0.64
CA LEU A 72 1.27 19.00 -0.63
C LEU A 72 0.02 19.44 -1.40
N ASN A 73 -1.02 18.61 -1.45
CA ASN A 73 -2.27 18.97 -2.12
C ASN A 73 -2.99 20.16 -1.46
N ASP A 74 -2.94 20.26 -0.13
CA ASP A 74 -3.46 21.42 0.60
C ASP A 74 -2.70 22.69 0.22
N LEU A 75 -1.37 22.63 0.14
CA LEU A 75 -0.54 23.75 -0.29
C LEU A 75 -0.86 24.16 -1.73
N VAL A 76 -1.00 23.21 -2.65
CA VAL A 76 -1.39 23.47 -4.04
C VAL A 76 -2.74 24.18 -4.12
N THR A 77 -3.73 23.74 -3.33
CA THR A 77 -5.06 24.34 -3.28
C THR A 77 -5.01 25.77 -2.75
N ARG A 78 -4.25 26.00 -1.67
CA ARG A 78 -4.04 27.32 -1.09
C ARG A 78 -3.35 28.26 -2.07
N PHE A 79 -2.29 27.78 -2.73
CA PHE A 79 -1.57 28.55 -3.74
C PHE A 79 -2.49 29.00 -4.88
N ARG A 80 -3.27 28.07 -5.47
CA ARG A 80 -4.21 28.40 -6.54
C ARG A 80 -5.28 29.40 -6.11
N SER A 81 -5.76 29.28 -4.88
CA SER A 81 -6.70 30.25 -4.29
C SER A 81 -6.07 31.63 -4.10
N GLY A 82 -4.81 31.68 -3.65
CA GLY A 82 -4.04 32.93 -3.55
C GLY A 82 -3.83 33.59 -4.92
N MET A 83 -3.41 32.82 -5.94
CA MET A 83 -3.26 33.32 -7.31
C MET A 83 -4.57 33.89 -7.86
N ARG A 84 -5.69 33.21 -7.61
CA ARG A 84 -7.03 33.69 -7.97
C ARG A 84 -7.38 34.99 -7.26
N SER A 85 -7.02 35.13 -5.98
CA SER A 85 -7.29 36.32 -5.17
C SER A 85 -6.45 37.53 -5.61
N VAL A 86 -5.17 37.33 -5.90
CA VAL A 86 -4.22 38.41 -6.20
C VAL A 86 -4.35 38.89 -7.65
N TYR A 87 -4.40 37.97 -8.61
CA TYR A 87 -4.41 38.31 -10.04
C TYR A 87 -5.81 38.29 -10.65
N GLY A 88 -6.79 37.75 -9.94
CA GLY A 88 -8.16 37.61 -10.41
C GLY A 88 -8.43 36.28 -11.13
N PRO A 89 -9.72 35.91 -11.26
CA PRO A 89 -10.16 34.58 -11.71
C PRO A 89 -9.99 34.32 -13.20
N ASP A 90 -9.66 35.33 -14.01
CA ASP A 90 -9.43 35.20 -15.46
C ASP A 90 -7.98 35.47 -15.87
N SER A 91 -7.08 35.64 -14.90
CA SER A 91 -5.68 35.97 -15.16
C SER A 91 -4.89 34.83 -15.80
N ALA A 92 -3.82 35.22 -16.50
CA ALA A 92 -2.91 34.25 -17.10
C ALA A 92 -2.21 33.39 -16.04
N GLN A 93 -1.80 34.03 -14.96
CA GLN A 93 -1.07 33.46 -13.85
C GLN A 93 -1.91 32.42 -13.09
N TYR A 94 -3.20 32.70 -12.84
CA TYR A 94 -4.10 31.71 -12.24
C TYR A 94 -4.29 30.48 -13.15
N GLY A 95 -4.41 30.70 -14.47
CA GLY A 95 -4.48 29.60 -15.45
C GLY A 95 -3.22 28.73 -15.48
N GLN A 96 -2.04 29.37 -15.48
CA GLN A 96 -0.74 28.68 -15.46
C GLN A 96 -0.51 27.89 -14.17
N ALA A 97 -1.04 28.37 -13.04
CA ALA A 97 -1.05 27.64 -11.77
C ALA A 97 -1.99 26.41 -11.77
N GLY A 98 -2.59 26.07 -12.91
CA GLY A 98 -3.53 24.97 -13.08
C GLY A 98 -4.99 25.32 -12.77
N GLY A 99 -5.29 26.56 -12.39
CA GLY A 99 -6.66 27.05 -12.20
C GLY A 99 -7.45 27.05 -13.51
N THR A 100 -8.75 26.74 -13.46
CA THR A 100 -9.65 26.97 -14.59
C THR A 100 -10.11 28.42 -14.56
N ARG A 101 -9.80 29.20 -15.60
CA ARG A 101 -10.22 30.60 -15.70
C ARG A 101 -11.75 30.70 -15.76
N ALA A 102 -12.33 31.80 -15.27
CA ALA A 102 -13.78 31.96 -15.23
C ALA A 102 -14.42 31.90 -16.62
N ARG A 103 -13.77 32.50 -17.63
CA ARG A 103 -14.21 32.46 -19.03
C ARG A 103 -14.21 31.05 -19.65
N ASP A 104 -13.36 30.16 -19.14
CA ASP A 104 -13.22 28.78 -19.61
C ASP A 104 -14.11 27.82 -18.80
N ARG A 105 -14.70 28.31 -17.70
CA ARG A 105 -15.53 27.50 -16.82
C ARG A 105 -16.91 27.28 -17.43
N LYS A 106 -17.31 26.01 -17.53
CA LYS A 106 -18.68 25.64 -17.94
C LYS A 106 -19.71 26.28 -16.98
N PRO A 107 -20.73 26.99 -17.49
CA PRO A 107 -21.72 27.63 -16.64
C PRO A 107 -22.52 26.60 -15.82
N PRO A 108 -22.95 26.95 -14.60
CA PRO A 108 -23.86 26.09 -13.83
C PRO A 108 -25.15 25.86 -14.64
N ARG A 109 -25.60 24.61 -14.73
CA ARG A 109 -26.95 24.32 -15.25
C ARG A 109 -27.97 24.69 -14.18
N PRO A 110 -28.97 25.54 -14.47
CA PRO A 110 -30.04 25.82 -13.52
C PRO A 110 -30.74 24.50 -13.16
N ARG A 111 -31.02 24.28 -11.86
CA ARG A 111 -31.94 23.20 -11.45
C ARG A 111 -33.34 23.61 -11.91
N ALA A 112 -34.06 22.71 -12.59
CA ALA A 112 -35.45 22.93 -12.95
C ALA A 112 -36.26 23.22 -11.67
N LYS A 113 -37.03 24.32 -11.66
CA LYS A 113 -38.01 24.56 -10.60
C LYS A 113 -38.98 23.38 -10.60
N ALA A 114 -39.15 22.71 -9.46
CA ALA A 114 -40.27 21.80 -9.28
C ALA A 114 -41.57 22.60 -9.53
N ALA A 115 -42.43 22.10 -10.41
CA ALA A 115 -43.71 22.72 -10.68
C ALA A 115 -44.52 22.74 -9.37
N THR A 116 -44.78 23.94 -8.85
CA THR A 116 -45.76 24.14 -7.79
C THR A 116 -47.15 24.05 -8.43
N GLY A 117 -47.93 23.08 -7.94
CA GLY A 117 -49.39 22.86 -8.04
C GLY A 117 -50.20 23.65 -9.04
#